data_AF-A0A2E6GHY1-F1
#
_entry.id   AF-A0A2E6GHY1-F1
#
_cell.length_a   1.000
_cell.length_b   1.000
_cell.length_c   1.000
_cell.angle_alpha   90.00
_cell.angle_beta   90.00
_cell.angle_gamma   90.00
#
_symmetry.space_group_name_H-M   'P 1'
#
loop_
_entity.id
_entity.type
_entity.pdbx_description
1 polymer ?
#
loop_
_entity_poly.entity_id
_entity_poly.type
_entity_poly.pdbx_seq_one_letter_code
_entity_poly.pdbx_strand_id
1 'polypeptide(L)' 'MQTLSSTPDPALSIGITVLLVLLALTGFGLWSAFGPKAKKLNDPWDEHDD' A
#
# COMPACT_ATOMS: atom_id res chain seq x y z
N MET A 1 11.64 -17.37 36.17
CA MET A 1 10.57 -16.64 35.46
C MET A 1 11.25 -15.67 34.51
N GLN A 2 11.14 -15.88 33.19
CA GLN A 2 11.80 -15.04 32.20
C GLN A 2 10.95 -13.79 31.96
N THR A 3 11.49 -12.61 32.23
CA THR A 3 10.80 -11.33 32.07
C THR A 3 10.77 -10.96 30.59
N LEU A 4 9.58 -10.94 29.99
CA LEU A 4 9.34 -10.68 28.56
C LEU A 4 9.44 -9.20 28.15
N SER A 5 10.10 -8.34 28.92
CA SER A 5 10.16 -6.90 28.65
C SER A 5 11.56 -6.47 28.20
N SER A 6 11.99 -6.95 27.04
CA SER A 6 13.05 -6.25 26.30
C SER A 6 12.39 -5.12 25.53
N THR A 7 12.81 -3.87 25.78
CA THR A 7 12.46 -2.78 24.86
C THR A 7 12.96 -3.17 23.46
N PRO A 8 12.15 -3.00 22.40
CA PRO A 8 12.60 -3.31 21.05
C PRO A 8 13.84 -2.48 20.71
N ASP A 9 14.77 -3.08 19.97
CA ASP A 9 15.92 -2.34 19.44
C ASP A 9 15.43 -1.11 18.64
N PRO A 10 15.92 0.11 18.94
CA PRO A 10 15.42 1.32 18.27
C PRO A 10 15.55 1.28 16.75
N ALA A 11 16.62 0.68 16.21
CA ALA A 11 16.81 0.57 14.77
C ALA A 11 15.78 -0.40 14.16
N LEU A 12 15.48 -1.50 14.84
CA LEU A 12 14.41 -2.41 14.42
C LEU A 12 13.04 -1.72 14.42
N SER A 13 12.71 -0.97 15.47
CA SER A 13 11.46 -0.21 15.55
C SER A 13 11.32 0.78 14.40
N ILE A 14 12.36 1.59 14.15
CA ILE A 14 12.38 2.57 13.05
C ILE A 14 12.25 1.84 11.70
N GLY A 15 12.98 0.74 11.51
CA GLY A 15 12.92 -0.05 10.28
C GLY A 15 11.52 -0.58 9.99
N ILE A 16 10.83 -1.12 10.99
CA ILE A 16 9.44 -1.59 10.86
C ILE A 16 8.49 -0.42 10.56
N THR A 17 8.66 0.73 11.22
CA THR A 17 7.84 1.92 10.94
C THR A 17 8.00 2.38 9.48
N VAL A 18 9.23 2.47 8.99
CA VAL A 18 9.50 2.86 7.59
C VAL A 18 8.88 1.84 6.62
N LEU A 19 9.03 0.54 6.88
CA LEU A 19 8.42 -0.51 6.07
C LEU A 19 6.89 -0.37 5.99
N LEU A 20 6.22 -0.13 7.12
CA LEU A 20 4.77 0.07 7.17
C LEU A 20 4.34 1.32 6.39
N VAL A 21 5.10 2.42 6.48
CA VAL A 21 4.84 3.63 5.69
C VAL A 21 4.96 3.33 4.19
N LEU A 22 6.01 2.62 3.77
CA LEU A 22 6.20 2.25 2.36
C LEU A 22 5.08 1.35 1.84
N LEU A 23 4.65 0.35 2.63
CA LEU A 23 3.52 -0.51 2.27
C LEU A 23 2.21 0.28 2.17
N ALA A 24 1.96 1.20 3.10
CA ALA A 24 0.78 2.07 3.07
C ALA A 24 0.78 2.98 1.84
N LEU A 25 1.90 3.63 1.51
CA LEU A 25 2.04 4.48 0.33
C LEU A 25 1.91 3.66 -0.97
N THR A 26 2.46 2.46 -1.01
CA THR A 26 2.32 1.54 -2.16
C THR A 26 0.87 1.14 -2.35
N GLY A 27 0.20 0.71 -1.28
CA GLY A 27 -1.23 0.38 -1.31
C GLY A 27 -2.10 1.57 -1.69
N PHE A 28 -1.79 2.77 -1.19
CA PHE A 28 -2.47 4.00 -1.57
C PHE A 28 -2.28 4.35 -3.04
N GLY A 29 -1.07 4.18 -3.58
CA GLY A 29 -0.78 4.35 -5.01
C GLY A 29 -1.60 3.41 -5.88
N LEU A 30 -1.65 2.12 -5.51
CA LEU A 30 -2.48 1.12 -6.18
C LEU A 30 -3.96 1.48 -6.12
N TRP A 31 -4.48 1.88 -4.96
CA TRP A 31 -5.87 2.29 -4.82
C TRP A 31 -6.20 3.57 -5.61
N SER A 32 -5.28 4.53 -5.64
CA SER A 32 -5.47 5.77 -6.40
C SER A 32 -5.46 5.52 -7.91
N ALA A 33 -4.59 4.63 -8.40
CA ALA A 33 -4.45 4.33 -9.82
C ALA A 33 -5.54 3.37 -10.33
N PHE A 34 -5.80 2.29 -9.58
CA PHE A 34 -6.63 1.15 -10.02
C PHE A 34 -7.91 0.97 -9.21
N GLY A 35 -8.18 1.82 -8.22
CA GLY A 35 -9.38 1.74 -7.40
C GLY A 35 -10.63 2.25 -8.11
N PRO A 36 -11.58 2.88 -7.38
CA PRO A 36 -12.87 3.28 -7.94
C PRO A 36 -12.78 4.19 -9.19
N LYS A 37 -11.67 4.93 -9.36
CA LYS A 37 -11.45 5.81 -10.51
C LYS A 37 -11.11 5.06 -11.80
N ALA A 38 -10.55 3.86 -11.74
CA ALA A 38 -10.23 3.07 -12.93
C ALA A 38 -11.49 2.59 -13.67
N LYS A 39 -12.64 2.52 -12.99
CA LYS A 39 -13.94 2.20 -13.61
C LYS A 39 -14.47 3.26 -14.57
N LYS A 40 -13.83 4.43 -14.62
CA LYS A 40 -14.17 5.52 -15.55
C LYS A 40 -13.25 5.55 -16.77
N LEU A 41 -12.32 4.61 -16.89
CA LEU A 41 -11.54 4.46 -18.10
C LEU A 41 -12.47 3.83 -19.15
N ASN A 42 -12.91 4.65 -20.10
CA ASN A 42 -13.70 4.18 -21.23
C ASN A 42 -12.81 3.25 -22.06
N ASP A 43 -13.32 2.09 -22.47
CA ASP A 43 -12.58 1.24 -23.40
C ASP A 43 -12.48 2.00 -24.74
N PRO A 44 -11.27 2.30 -25.25
CA PRO A 44 -11.11 3.00 -26.52
C PRO A 44 -11.59 2.17 -27.72
N TRP A 45 -11.91 0.88 -27.53
CA TRP A 45 -12.40 -0.01 -28.57
C TRP A 45 -13.92 -0.18 -28.56
N ASP A 46 -14.64 0.25 -27.50
CA ASP A 46 -16.11 0.17 -27.41
C ASP A 46 -16.83 0.98 -28.51
N GLU A 47 -16.16 1.99 -29.08
CA GLU A 47 -16.69 2.87 -30.15
C GLU A 47 -16.52 2.29 -31.57
N HIS A 48 -15.98 1.08 -31.70
CA HIS A 48 -15.64 0.45 -32.98
C HIS A 48 -16.35 -0.90 -33.23
N ASP A 49 -17.33 -1.25 -32.39
CA ASP A 49 -18.05 -2.53 -32.42
C ASP A 49 -19.32 -2.54 -33.30
N ASP A 50 -19.44 -1.62 -34.27
CA ASP A 50 -20.50 -1.56 -35.29
C ASP A 50 -20.12 -2.16 -36.67
#